data_AF-A0A6V7XWR1-F1
#
_entry.id   AF-A0A6V7XWR1-F1
#
_cell.length_a   1.000
_cell.length_b   1.000
_cell.length_c   1.000
_cell.angle_alpha   90.00
_cell.angle_beta   90.00
_cell.angle_gamma   90.00
#
_symmetry.space_group_name_H-M   'P 1'
#
loop_
_entity.id
_entity.type
_entity.pdbx_description
1 polymer ?
#
loop_
_entity_poly.entity_id
_entity_poly.type
_entity_poly.pdbx_seq_one_letter_code
_entity_poly.pdbx_strand_id
1 'polypeptide(L)'
;MRDMLLAEDASRIATESIEYVRTVQALNRQRTVYERFRSAAKLPHKLAFIRGIWTSLSIALSSSFVPFNFAITYYLGLCLIQRGYTTPFVLFQVVEALNMASFTIMTAAAYFPEYMRAKLSAGLMFAMASLRPRIDSLSDTGLDAPITGQIDAQNIHFAYPNSGNFQLALNGFH
;
A
#
# COMPACT_ATOMS: atom_id res chain seq x y z
N MET A 1 3.86 -6.17 8.77
CA MET A 1 2.53 -6.34 9.40
C MET A 1 2.63 -6.64 10.89
N ARG A 2 3.37 -7.66 11.34
CA ARG A 2 3.46 -8.03 12.77
C ARG A 2 3.92 -6.91 13.71
N ASP A 3 4.87 -6.08 13.31
CA ASP A 3 5.39 -5.01 14.19
C ASP A 3 4.53 -3.75 14.17
N MET A 4 3.77 -3.57 13.10
CA MET A 4 2.73 -2.55 13.04
C MET A 4 1.63 -2.89 14.05
N LEU A 5 1.22 -4.15 14.13
CA LEU A 5 0.28 -4.63 15.15
C LEU A 5 0.83 -4.47 16.58
N LEU A 6 2.13 -4.71 16.78
CA LEU A 6 2.76 -4.54 18.11
C LEU A 6 2.93 -3.06 18.52
N ALA A 7 3.00 -2.14 17.56
CA ALA A 7 2.99 -0.70 17.82
C ALA A 7 1.57 -0.13 17.95
N GLU A 8 0.57 -0.83 17.43
CA GLU A 8 -0.83 -0.41 17.43
C GLU A 8 -1.38 -0.25 18.85
N ASP A 9 -1.06 -1.17 19.77
CA ASP A 9 -1.50 -1.05 21.17
C ASP A 9 -0.94 0.20 21.86
N ALA A 10 0.34 0.53 21.64
CA ALA A 10 0.94 1.74 22.17
C ALA A 10 0.30 2.99 21.54
N SER A 11 0.05 2.96 20.23
CA SER A 11 -0.64 4.04 19.53
C SER A 11 -2.07 4.23 20.04
N ARG A 12 -2.83 3.14 20.22
CA ARG A 12 -4.20 3.18 20.75
C ARG A 12 -4.25 3.80 22.13
N ILE A 13 -3.36 3.38 23.03
CA ILE A 13 -3.27 3.95 24.40
C ILE A 13 -2.93 5.44 24.32
N ALA A 14 -2.01 5.85 23.45
CA ALA A 14 -1.68 7.26 23.27
C ALA A 14 -2.87 8.07 22.75
N THR A 15 -3.57 7.57 21.73
CA THR A 15 -4.76 8.21 21.16
C THR A 15 -5.87 8.36 22.19
N GLU A 16 -6.21 7.28 22.92
CA GLU A 16 -7.22 7.28 23.99
C GLU A 16 -6.87 8.30 25.09
N SER A 17 -5.59 8.40 25.44
CA SER A 17 -5.11 9.33 26.47
C SER A 17 -5.24 10.80 26.06
N ILE A 18 -5.02 11.09 24.78
CA ILE A 18 -5.14 12.44 24.21
C ILE A 18 -6.62 12.82 24.10
N GLU A 19 -7.46 11.89 23.63
CA GLU A 19 -8.90 12.09 23.48
C GLU A 19 -9.58 12.38 24.84
N TYR A 20 -9.22 11.62 25.88
CA TYR A 20 -9.79 11.74 27.22
C TYR A 20 -8.88 12.45 28.23
N VAL A 21 -8.06 13.42 27.78
CA VAL A 21 -7.07 14.10 28.63
C VAL A 21 -7.67 14.75 29.88
N ARG A 22 -8.85 15.37 29.77
CA ARG A 22 -9.55 15.99 30.92
C ARG A 22 -9.97 14.94 31.95
N THR A 23 -10.42 13.77 31.50
CA THR A 23 -10.82 12.65 32.36
C THR A 23 -9.61 12.06 33.09
N VAL A 24 -8.49 11.86 32.38
CA VAL A 24 -7.24 11.35 32.97
C VAL A 24 -6.69 12.32 34.04
N GLN A 25 -6.77 13.63 33.78
CA GLN A 25 -6.38 14.67 34.74
C GLN A 25 -7.32 14.74 35.94
N ALA A 26 -8.64 14.70 35.72
CA ALA A 26 -9.63 14.70 36.79
C ALA A 26 -9.50 13.48 37.72
N LEU A 27 -9.14 12.32 37.17
CA LEU A 27 -8.87 11.09 37.93
C LEU A 27 -7.45 11.03 38.52
N ASN A 28 -6.56 11.97 38.19
CA ASN A 28 -5.16 11.99 38.59
C ASN A 28 -4.40 10.68 38.24
N ARG A 29 -4.73 10.10 37.07
CA ARG A 29 -4.23 8.78 36.62
C ARG A 29 -3.16 8.86 35.52
N GLN A 30 -2.52 10.02 35.32
CA GLN A 30 -1.50 10.20 34.27
C GLN A 30 -0.38 9.15 34.38
N ARG A 31 0.05 8.84 35.61
CA ARG A 31 1.14 7.88 35.85
C ARG A 31 0.79 6.45 35.42
N THR A 32 -0.42 6.00 35.72
CA THR A 32 -0.89 4.65 35.33
C THR A 32 -0.96 4.52 33.80
N VAL A 33 -1.47 5.55 33.13
CA VAL A 33 -1.55 5.61 31.66
C VAL A 33 -0.15 5.59 31.03
N TYR A 34 0.77 6.38 31.58
CA TYR A 34 2.17 6.41 31.15
C TYR A 34 2.86 5.05 31.28
N GLU A 35 2.66 4.35 32.40
CA GLU A 35 3.24 3.02 32.61
C GLU A 35 2.70 1.98 31.62
N ARG A 36 1.40 2.05 31.29
CA ARG A 36 0.77 1.20 30.26
C ARG A 36 1.32 1.49 28.86
N PHE A 37 1.49 2.75 28.51
CA PHE A 37 2.13 3.13 27.24
C PHE A 37 3.58 2.63 27.19
N ARG A 38 4.35 2.83 28.27
CA ARG A 38 5.75 2.40 28.35
C ARG A 38 5.91 0.90 28.22
N SER A 39 5.04 0.11 28.84
CA SER A 39 5.09 -1.35 28.73
C SER A 39 4.75 -1.82 27.31
N ALA A 40 3.72 -1.24 26.68
CA ALA A 40 3.34 -1.52 25.30
C ALA A 40 4.44 -1.12 24.30
N ALA A 41 5.12 0.01 24.51
CA ALA A 41 6.15 0.53 23.60
C ALA A 41 7.52 -0.17 23.72
N LYS A 42 7.80 -0.88 24.81
CA LYS A 42 9.13 -1.48 25.06
C LYS A 42 9.50 -2.55 24.04
N LEU A 43 8.55 -3.41 23.69
CA LEU A 43 8.74 -4.50 22.74
C LEU A 43 8.95 -4.00 21.29
N PRO A 44 8.08 -3.13 20.72
CA PRO A 44 8.30 -2.60 19.37
C PRO A 44 9.60 -1.78 19.29
N HIS A 45 9.98 -1.07 20.36
CA HIS A 45 11.25 -0.33 20.38
C HIS A 45 12.48 -1.25 20.27
N LYS A 46 12.51 -2.36 21.03
CA LYS A 46 13.61 -3.35 20.95
C LYS A 46 13.70 -3.99 19.56
N LEU A 47 12.55 -4.33 18.97
CA LEU A 47 12.49 -4.90 17.61
C LEU A 47 12.97 -3.88 16.56
N ALA A 48 12.54 -2.62 16.68
CA ALA A 48 12.98 -1.55 15.81
C ALA A 48 14.50 -1.35 15.86
N PHE A 49 15.10 -1.43 17.06
CA PHE A 49 16.56 -1.32 17.22
C PHE A 49 17.32 -2.46 16.52
N ILE A 50 16.92 -3.71 16.75
CA ILE A 50 17.55 -4.88 16.11
C ILE A 50 17.41 -4.79 14.59
N ARG A 51 16.23 -4.38 14.11
CA ARG A 51 16.00 -4.17 12.68
C ARG A 51 16.85 -3.06 12.12
N GLY A 52 16.96 -1.95 12.82
CA GLY A 52 17.83 -0.83 12.44
C GLY A 52 19.26 -1.29 12.19
N ILE A 53 19.78 -2.18 13.04
CA ILE A 53 21.11 -2.79 12.85
C ILE A 53 21.14 -3.63 11.57
N TRP A 54 20.17 -4.53 11.39
CA TRP A 54 20.11 -5.39 10.19
C TRP A 54 19.95 -4.60 8.89
N THR A 55 19.09 -3.57 8.87
CA THR A 55 18.90 -2.71 7.69
C THR A 55 20.16 -1.91 7.40
N SER A 56 20.81 -1.37 8.43
CA SER A 56 22.06 -0.63 8.26
C SER A 56 23.18 -1.53 7.72
N LEU A 57 23.28 -2.77 8.23
CA LEU A 57 24.25 -3.75 7.74
C LEU A 57 23.98 -4.10 6.27
N SER A 58 22.72 -4.34 5.91
CA SER A 58 22.32 -4.63 4.52
C SER A 58 22.65 -3.48 3.58
N ILE A 59 22.40 -2.24 3.99
CA ILE A 59 22.72 -1.05 3.20
C ILE A 59 24.24 -0.90 3.07
N ALA A 60 24.98 -1.04 4.17
CA ALA A 60 26.45 -0.95 4.17
C ALA A 60 27.08 -2.01 3.25
N LEU A 61 26.61 -3.26 3.30
CA LEU A 61 27.08 -4.33 2.42
C LEU A 61 26.76 -4.05 0.94
N SER A 62 25.54 -3.58 0.65
CA SER A 62 25.12 -3.26 -0.72
C SER A 62 25.92 -2.10 -1.30
N SER A 63 26.14 -1.04 -0.51
CA SER A 63 26.94 0.12 -0.93
C SER A 63 28.43 -0.21 -1.07
N SER A 64 28.95 -1.16 -0.28
CA SER A 64 30.34 -1.61 -0.39
C SER A 64 30.57 -2.47 -1.64
N PHE A 65 29.56 -3.23 -2.08
CA PHE A 65 29.68 -4.09 -3.25
C PHE A 65 30.00 -3.30 -4.55
N VAL A 66 29.47 -2.09 -4.69
CA VAL A 66 29.68 -1.23 -5.86
C VAL A 66 31.18 -0.94 -6.11
N PRO A 67 31.94 -0.34 -5.18
CA PRO A 67 33.37 -0.08 -5.40
C PRO A 67 34.19 -1.37 -5.54
N PHE A 68 33.83 -2.47 -4.86
CA PHE A 68 34.51 -3.76 -5.07
C PHE A 68 34.31 -4.29 -6.49
N ASN A 69 33.09 -4.20 -7.02
CA ASN A 69 32.79 -4.60 -8.40
C ASN A 69 33.58 -3.75 -9.41
N PHE A 70 33.65 -2.44 -9.21
CA PHE A 70 34.48 -1.57 -10.03
C PHE A 70 35.96 -1.93 -9.94
N ALA A 71 36.49 -2.15 -8.74
CA ALA A 71 37.89 -2.52 -8.55
C ALA A 71 38.25 -3.81 -9.29
N ILE A 72 37.40 -4.84 -9.21
CA ILE A 72 37.60 -6.12 -9.92
C ILE A 72 37.53 -5.91 -11.44
N THR A 73 36.55 -5.15 -11.92
CA THR A 73 36.35 -4.88 -13.35
C THR A 73 37.55 -4.16 -13.96
N TYR A 74 38.05 -3.12 -13.28
CA TYR A 74 39.24 -2.40 -13.73
C TYR A 74 40.52 -3.21 -13.58
N TYR A 75 40.66 -4.06 -12.56
CA TYR A 75 41.80 -4.95 -12.41
C TYR A 75 41.90 -5.96 -13.56
N LEU A 76 40.78 -6.62 -13.90
CA LEU A 76 40.71 -7.52 -15.06
C LEU A 76 40.94 -6.76 -16.37
N GLY A 77 40.37 -5.56 -16.49
CA GLY A 77 40.60 -4.68 -17.62
C GLY A 77 42.06 -4.32 -17.83
N LEU A 78 42.78 -4.03 -16.74
CA LEU A 78 44.21 -3.74 -16.78
C LEU A 78 45.03 -4.95 -17.25
N CYS A 79 44.67 -6.16 -16.79
CA CYS A 79 45.32 -7.39 -17.25
C CYS A 79 45.11 -7.63 -18.76
N LEU A 80 43.93 -7.30 -19.30
CA LEU A 80 43.66 -7.35 -20.75
C LEU A 80 44.51 -6.35 -21.54
N ILE A 81 44.67 -5.13 -21.02
CA ILE A 81 45.49 -4.08 -21.64
C ILE A 81 46.96 -4.51 -21.65
N GLN A 82 47.48 -5.07 -20.56
CA GLN A 82 48.86 -5.56 -20.46
C GLN A 82 49.18 -6.66 -21.48
N ARG A 83 48.19 -7.48 -21.83
CA ARG A 83 48.32 -8.54 -22.85
C ARG A 83 48.08 -8.04 -24.28
N GLY A 84 47.80 -6.75 -24.47
CA GLY A 84 47.62 -6.13 -25.79
C GLY A 84 46.28 -6.39 -26.48
N TYR A 85 45.28 -6.94 -25.76
CA TYR A 85 43.98 -7.26 -26.36
C TYR A 85 43.06 -6.04 -26.54
N THR A 86 43.23 -5.00 -25.72
CA THR A 86 42.33 -3.84 -25.64
C THR A 86 43.09 -2.56 -25.34
N THR A 87 42.58 -1.41 -25.80
CA THR A 87 43.08 -0.09 -25.42
C THR A 87 42.36 0.46 -24.18
N PRO A 88 43.00 1.32 -23.37
CA PRO A 88 42.36 1.91 -22.18
C PRO A 88 41.05 2.64 -22.50
N PHE A 89 40.99 3.30 -23.66
CA PHE A 89 39.80 4.03 -24.11
C PHE A 89 38.60 3.10 -24.35
N VAL A 90 38.82 1.98 -25.06
CA VAL A 90 37.76 1.00 -25.36
C VAL A 90 37.26 0.34 -24.08
N LEU A 91 38.15 0.05 -23.12
CA LEU A 91 37.77 -0.49 -21.82
C LEU A 91 36.82 0.45 -21.07
N PHE A 92 37.20 1.73 -20.94
CA PHE A 92 36.38 2.74 -20.27
C PHE A 92 35.02 2.90 -20.96
N GLN A 93 35.01 2.97 -22.29
CA GLN A 93 33.78 3.11 -23.08
C GLN A 93 32.81 1.95 -22.82
N VAL A 94 33.28 0.70 -22.79
CA VAL A 94 32.43 -0.47 -22.56
C VAL A 94 31.87 -0.48 -21.14
N VAL A 95 32.68 -0.14 -20.13
CA VAL A 95 32.25 -0.10 -18.72
C VAL A 95 31.18 0.97 -18.52
N GLU A 96 31.38 2.18 -19.04
CA GLU A 96 30.40 3.26 -18.94
C GLU A 96 29.10 2.95 -19.71
N ALA A 97 29.20 2.37 -20.91
CA ALA A 97 28.03 1.95 -21.67
C ALA A 97 27.20 0.92 -20.90
N LEU A 98 27.86 -0.05 -20.24
CA LEU A 98 27.20 -1.06 -19.42
C LEU A 98 26.53 -0.45 -18.17
N ASN A 99 27.18 0.52 -17.53
CA ASN A 99 26.61 1.25 -16.39
C ASN A 99 25.36 2.02 -16.79
N MET A 100 25.40 2.76 -17.91
CA MET A 100 24.23 3.50 -18.40
C MET A 100 23.07 2.54 -18.74
N ALA A 101 23.34 1.45 -19.46
CA ALA A 101 22.31 0.46 -19.79
C ALA A 101 21.67 -0.14 -18.54
N SER A 102 22.49 -0.51 -17.55
CA SER A 102 22.02 -1.07 -16.28
C SER A 102 21.15 -0.07 -15.51
N PHE A 103 21.54 1.20 -15.48
CA PHE A 103 20.76 2.26 -14.84
C PHE A 103 19.39 2.46 -15.52
N THR A 104 19.34 2.45 -16.85
CA THR A 104 18.07 2.53 -17.60
C THR A 104 17.16 1.33 -17.30
N ILE A 105 17.71 0.12 -17.23
CA ILE A 105 16.93 -1.08 -16.88
C ILE A 105 16.42 -0.99 -15.43
N MET A 106 17.26 -0.54 -14.49
CA MET A 106 16.88 -0.40 -13.09
C MET A 106 15.76 0.62 -12.91
N THR A 107 15.85 1.77 -13.58
CA THR A 107 14.80 2.79 -13.56
C THR A 107 13.52 2.29 -14.22
N ALA A 108 13.61 1.58 -15.35
CA ALA A 108 12.44 0.95 -15.97
C ALA A 108 11.77 -0.09 -15.04
N ALA A 109 12.57 -0.91 -14.35
CA ALA A 109 12.08 -1.90 -13.40
C ALA A 109 11.34 -1.27 -12.22
N ALA A 110 11.72 -0.06 -11.79
CA ALA A 110 11.04 0.67 -10.73
C ALA A 110 9.58 1.05 -11.08
N TYR A 111 9.22 1.12 -12.37
CA TYR A 111 7.84 1.38 -12.82
C TYR A 111 6.94 0.15 -12.84
N PHE A 112 7.50 -1.05 -12.66
CA PHE A 112 6.73 -2.30 -12.71
C PHE A 112 5.56 -2.36 -11.71
N PRO A 113 5.70 -1.93 -10.44
CA PRO A 113 4.59 -1.92 -9.49
C PRO A 113 3.46 -0.95 -9.87
N GLU A 114 3.79 0.17 -10.51
CA GLU A 114 2.81 1.14 -11.01
C GLU A 114 2.01 0.52 -12.17
N TYR A 115 2.69 -0.14 -13.11
CA TYR A 115 2.04 -0.88 -14.19
C TYR A 115 1.08 -1.96 -13.65
N MET A 116 1.52 -2.72 -12.64
CA MET A 116 0.67 -3.73 -11.99
C MET A 116 -0.57 -3.12 -11.34
N ARG A 117 -0.41 -1.97 -10.65
CA ARG A 117 -1.54 -1.24 -10.06
C ARG A 117 -2.50 -0.72 -11.13
N ALA A 118 -1.99 -0.11 -12.19
CA ALA A 118 -2.81 0.37 -13.32
C ALA A 118 -3.61 -0.77 -13.96
N LYS A 119 -2.98 -1.94 -14.15
CA LYS A 119 -3.66 -3.13 -14.69
C LYS A 119 -4.81 -3.60 -13.79
N LEU A 120 -4.60 -3.63 -12.47
CA LEU A 120 -5.65 -4.00 -11.51
C LEU A 120 -6.80 -2.98 -11.53
N SER A 121 -6.50 -1.69 -11.53
CA SER A 121 -7.50 -0.62 -11.61
C SER A 121 -8.30 -0.69 -12.91
N ALA A 122 -7.64 -0.88 -14.05
CA ALA A 122 -8.31 -1.07 -15.33
C ALA A 122 -9.23 -2.31 -15.31
N GLY A 123 -8.78 -3.41 -14.71
CA GLY A 123 -9.61 -4.60 -14.50
C GLY A 123 -10.89 -4.31 -13.70
N LEU A 124 -10.79 -3.52 -12.62
CA LEU A 124 -11.96 -3.08 -11.85
C LEU A 124 -12.88 -2.18 -12.67
N MET A 125 -12.32 -1.24 -13.45
CA MET A 125 -13.12 -0.38 -14.33
C MET A 125 -13.88 -1.19 -15.37
N PHE A 126 -13.24 -2.17 -16.01
CA PHE A 126 -13.92 -3.06 -16.96
C PHE A 126 -14.96 -3.93 -16.28
N ALA A 127 -14.69 -4.44 -15.07
CA ALA A 127 -15.67 -5.19 -14.29
C ALA A 127 -16.92 -4.34 -13.99
N MET A 128 -16.73 -3.09 -13.56
CA MET A 128 -17.83 -2.14 -13.32
C MET A 128 -18.58 -1.80 -14.61
N ALA A 129 -17.88 -1.55 -15.71
CA ALA A 129 -18.50 -1.25 -17.01
C ALA A 129 -19.31 -2.44 -17.57
N SER A 130 -18.89 -3.67 -17.28
CA SER A 130 -19.61 -4.88 -17.69
C SER A 130 -20.82 -5.22 -16.82
N LEU A 131 -21.00 -4.52 -15.69
CA LEU A 131 -22.10 -4.76 -14.77
C LEU A 131 -23.43 -4.37 -15.43
N ARG A 132 -24.35 -5.33 -15.54
CA ARG A 132 -25.72 -5.04 -15.96
C ARG A 132 -26.59 -4.76 -14.74
N PRO A 133 -27.12 -3.54 -14.56
CA PRO A 133 -27.99 -3.24 -13.44
C PRO A 133 -29.31 -4.00 -13.57
N ARG A 134 -29.90 -4.40 -12.43
CA ARG A 134 -31.21 -5.06 -12.41
C ARG A 134 -32.35 -4.11 -12.82
N ILE A 135 -32.17 -2.82 -12.55
CA ILE A 135 -33.07 -1.74 -12.95
C ILE A 135 -32.24 -0.83 -13.86
N ASP A 136 -32.52 -0.86 -15.15
CA ASP A 136 -31.82 -0.04 -16.14
C ASP A 136 -32.55 1.29 -16.32
N SER A 137 -31.99 2.37 -15.80
CA SER A 137 -32.53 3.71 -15.91
C SER A 137 -32.32 4.36 -17.28
N LEU A 138 -31.46 3.76 -18.12
CA LEU A 138 -31.15 4.27 -19.47
C LEU A 138 -31.90 3.48 -20.56
N SER A 139 -32.72 2.51 -20.18
CA SER A 139 -33.50 1.73 -21.13
C SER A 139 -34.71 2.52 -21.60
N ASP A 140 -34.91 2.61 -22.92
CA ASP A 140 -36.13 3.15 -23.55
C ASP A 140 -37.34 2.18 -23.43
N THR A 141 -37.18 1.06 -22.71
CA THR A 141 -38.24 0.10 -22.47
C THR A 141 -39.16 0.61 -21.36
N GLY A 142 -40.42 0.86 -21.69
CA GLY A 142 -41.41 1.31 -20.72
C GLY A 142 -42.69 1.75 -21.41
N LEU A 143 -43.64 2.23 -20.61
CA LEU A 143 -44.87 2.85 -21.09
C LEU A 143 -44.77 4.35 -20.85
N ASP A 144 -44.68 5.14 -21.92
CA ASP A 144 -44.86 6.59 -21.87
C ASP A 144 -46.36 6.92 -21.97
N ALA A 145 -47.06 6.86 -20.84
CA ALA A 145 -48.47 7.20 -20.73
C ALA A 145 -48.67 8.55 -20.04
N PRO A 146 -49.70 9.34 -20.40
CA PRO A 146 -50.03 10.59 -19.71
C PRO A 146 -50.39 10.30 -18.24
N ILE A 147 -49.67 10.96 -17.32
CA ILE A 147 -49.76 10.71 -15.89
C ILE A 147 -50.82 11.61 -15.25
N THR A 148 -51.87 11.01 -14.66
CA THR A 148 -52.94 11.72 -13.94
C THR A 148 -52.65 11.96 -12.46
N GLY A 149 -51.57 11.38 -11.92
CA GLY A 149 -51.10 11.61 -10.54
C GLY A 149 -51.75 10.73 -9.46
N GLN A 150 -52.52 9.72 -9.83
CA GLN A 150 -53.09 8.76 -8.87
C GLN A 150 -52.07 7.63 -8.59
N ILE A 151 -51.61 7.54 -7.35
CA ILE A 151 -50.66 6.51 -6.87
C ILE A 151 -51.42 5.58 -5.93
N ASP A 152 -51.31 4.28 -6.16
CA ASP A 152 -51.89 3.24 -5.30
C ASP A 152 -50.78 2.26 -4.90
N ALA A 153 -50.69 1.94 -3.62
CA ALA A 153 -49.68 1.07 -3.05
C ALA A 153 -50.39 -0.05 -2.30
N GLN A 154 -50.30 -1.29 -2.80
CA GLN A 154 -51.04 -2.41 -2.21
C GLN A 154 -50.09 -3.47 -1.69
N ASN A 155 -50.10 -3.68 -0.37
CA ASN A 155 -49.40 -4.75 0.33
C ASN A 155 -47.91 -4.89 -0.07
N ILE A 156 -47.18 -3.77 -0.01
CA ILE A 156 -45.77 -3.74 -0.42
C ILE A 156 -44.88 -4.27 0.72
N HIS A 157 -44.02 -5.23 0.40
CA HIS A 157 -42.96 -5.73 1.27
C HIS A 157 -41.59 -5.42 0.65
N PHE A 158 -40.71 -4.78 1.41
CA PHE A 158 -39.40 -4.37 0.91
C PHE A 158 -38.32 -4.56 1.97
N ALA A 159 -37.15 -5.06 1.54
CA ALA A 159 -35.95 -5.19 2.36
C ALA A 159 -34.74 -4.68 1.58
N TYR A 160 -33.82 -4.00 2.28
CA TYR A 160 -32.58 -3.54 1.67
C TYR A 160 -31.63 -4.73 1.42
N PRO A 161 -31.00 -4.84 0.24
CA PRO A 161 -30.13 -5.98 -0.09
C PRO A 161 -28.85 -6.07 0.77
N ASN A 162 -28.41 -4.96 1.37
CA ASN A 162 -27.11 -4.85 2.04
C ASN A 162 -27.17 -5.13 3.56
N SER A 163 -28.36 -5.29 4.13
CA SER A 163 -28.50 -5.70 5.53
C SER A 163 -28.39 -7.22 5.60
N GLY A 164 -27.27 -7.73 6.14
CA GLY A 164 -27.02 -9.17 6.32
C GLY A 164 -28.07 -9.90 7.17
N ASN A 165 -29.00 -9.17 7.78
CA ASN A 165 -30.27 -9.67 8.28
C ASN A 165 -31.39 -9.17 7.35
N PHE A 166 -32.17 -10.07 6.75
CA PHE A 166 -33.36 -9.78 5.94
C PHE A 166 -34.50 -9.18 6.79
N GLN A 167 -34.24 -8.09 7.51
CA GLN A 167 -35.27 -7.31 8.17
C GLN A 167 -36.02 -6.51 7.11
N LEU A 168 -37.32 -6.75 7.03
CA LEU A 168 -38.23 -6.00 6.18
C LEU A 168 -38.25 -4.54 6.68
N ALA A 169 -37.89 -3.60 5.80
CA ALA A 169 -38.01 -2.17 6.05
C ALA A 169 -39.46 -1.70 5.91
N LEU A 170 -40.21 -2.34 5.01
CA LEU A 170 -41.66 -2.16 4.84
C LEU A 170 -42.32 -3.53 4.90
N ASN A 171 -43.35 -3.65 5.73
CA ASN A 171 -44.10 -4.88 5.92
C ASN A 171 -45.61 -4.60 5.88
N GLY A 172 -46.23 -4.76 4.71
CA GLY A 172 -47.67 -4.57 4.53
C GLY A 172 -48.10 -3.11 4.44
N PHE A 173 -47.39 -2.30 3.64
CA PHE A 173 -47.79 -0.91 3.39
C PHE A 173 -48.99 -0.86 2.44
N HIS A 174 -50.02 -0.10 2.84
CA HIS A 174 -51.26 0.18 2.13
C HIS A 174 -51.45 1.69 1.97
#